data_AF-A0A3A6JIQ4-F1
#
_entry.id   AF-A0A3A6JIQ4-F1
#
_cell.length_a   1.000
_cell.length_b   1.000
_cell.length_c   1.000
_cell.angle_alpha   90.00
_cell.angle_beta   90.00
_cell.angle_gamma   90.00
#
_symmetry.space_group_name_H-M   'P 1'
#
loop_
_entity.id
_entity.type
_entity.pdbx_description
1 polymer ?
#
loop_
_entity_poly.entity_id
_entity_poly.type
_entity_poly.pdbx_seq_one_letter_code
_entity_poly.pdbx_strand_id
1 'polypeptide(L)'
;MAVMPMTAYAAGTAFCTKCNRIQTVRLTYRYTDNNWHQCYVTCTVCHNIWDYGMSHEWSGTATCTSGRTCTECGGSSEPLGHDWGTWTQNSDEKTHTRICKRDTSHTETENCHGGTATCTAKAVCTVCGGEYGEMAAHSFTAEKAEAQYLKSAATCTEKAVYYKSCAVCGLSSEGTADEATFFSGNALDHDWGAWTSNEDGTHTRTCKRDASHTETNNCTGGTATCTAKAVCEVCKSEYGEKLPHDFTAETVDAKYLKSAATCTGKAIYYKSCAVCGLSSEGTADEVTFFSGNVLDHNWGAWTSNEDGTHTRTCTVDGCSAGTQTENCIDANKDHKC
;
A
#
# COMPACT_ATOMS: atom_id res chain seq x y z
N MET A 1 25.50 -73.02 -5.74
CA MET A 1 25.69 -73.85 -6.94
C MET A 1 26.26 -75.18 -6.50
N ALA A 2 25.72 -76.29 -7.03
CA ALA A 2 26.19 -77.63 -6.69
C ALA A 2 27.64 -77.82 -7.13
N VAL A 3 28.55 -78.09 -6.18
CA VAL A 3 29.94 -78.44 -6.47
C VAL A 3 29.92 -79.86 -7.05
N MET A 4 30.05 -79.97 -8.37
CA MET A 4 30.31 -81.26 -9.01
C MET A 4 31.72 -81.72 -8.63
N PRO A 5 31.92 -82.95 -8.10
CA PRO A 5 33.25 -83.48 -7.87
C PRO A 5 33.88 -83.80 -9.23
N MET A 6 34.79 -82.95 -9.70
CA MET A 6 35.72 -83.36 -10.74
C MET A 6 36.76 -84.26 -10.10
N THR A 7 36.61 -85.57 -10.28
CA THR A 7 37.69 -86.53 -10.05
C THR A 7 38.80 -86.26 -11.05
N ALA A 8 39.76 -85.39 -10.70
CA ALA A 8 41.03 -85.34 -11.39
C ALA A 8 41.79 -86.63 -11.07
N TYR A 9 42.18 -87.37 -12.11
CA TYR A 9 42.93 -88.60 -11.97
C TYR A 9 44.41 -88.31 -12.21
N ALA A 10 45.18 -88.32 -11.13
CA ALA A 10 46.63 -88.25 -11.20
C ALA A 10 47.23 -89.64 -10.93
N ALA A 11 48.24 -90.03 -11.73
CA ALA A 11 49.04 -91.22 -11.47
C ALA A 11 50.24 -90.82 -10.61
N GLY A 12 50.46 -91.53 -9.51
CA GLY A 12 51.56 -91.26 -8.59
C GLY A 12 52.25 -92.54 -8.12
N THR A 13 53.20 -92.41 -7.20
CA THR A 13 53.79 -93.54 -6.48
C THR A 13 53.60 -93.36 -4.99
N ALA A 14 53.16 -94.41 -4.30
CA ALA A 14 53.01 -94.38 -2.85
C ALA A 14 53.24 -95.77 -2.25
N PHE A 15 53.65 -95.81 -0.98
CA PHE A 15 53.83 -97.07 -0.27
C PHE A 15 52.48 -97.73 0.03
N CYS A 16 52.28 -98.96 -0.46
CA CYS A 16 51.09 -99.73 -0.15
C CYS A 16 51.38 -100.73 0.96
N THR A 17 50.75 -100.57 2.12
CA THR A 17 50.93 -101.45 3.29
C THR A 17 50.57 -102.91 3.03
N LYS A 18 49.60 -103.18 2.14
CA LYS A 18 49.24 -104.55 1.72
C LYS A 18 50.25 -105.19 0.77
N CYS A 19 50.89 -104.41 -0.10
CA CYS A 19 51.94 -104.91 -0.99
C CYS A 19 53.35 -104.82 -0.37
N ASN A 20 53.47 -104.16 0.79
CA ASN A 20 54.71 -103.87 1.53
C ASN A 20 55.85 -103.27 0.68
N ARG A 21 55.52 -102.48 -0.34
CA ARG A 21 56.48 -101.80 -1.23
C ARG A 21 55.83 -100.60 -1.92
N ILE A 22 56.64 -99.73 -2.51
CA ILE A 22 56.16 -98.60 -3.32
C ILE A 22 55.48 -99.15 -4.58
N GLN A 23 54.28 -98.66 -4.85
CA GLN A 23 53.47 -99.04 -6.01
C GLN A 23 53.03 -97.81 -6.80
N THR A 24 52.73 -98.02 -8.07
CA THR A 24 51.93 -97.07 -8.82
C THR A 24 50.54 -97.00 -8.21
N VAL A 25 50.04 -95.78 -7.98
CA VAL A 25 48.75 -95.53 -7.37
C VAL A 25 47.94 -94.58 -8.25
N ARG A 26 46.61 -94.72 -8.17
CA ARG A 26 45.64 -93.77 -8.71
C ARG A 26 45.20 -92.85 -7.60
N LEU A 27 45.37 -91.54 -7.80
CA LEU A 27 44.92 -90.50 -6.88
C LEU A 27 43.58 -89.93 -7.35
N THR A 28 42.68 -89.70 -6.40
CA THR A 28 41.40 -89.02 -6.63
C THR A 28 41.16 -87.99 -5.53
N TYR A 29 40.78 -86.78 -5.92
CA TYR A 29 40.57 -85.68 -4.99
C TYR A 29 39.11 -85.31 -4.87
N ARG A 30 38.67 -85.01 -3.65
CA ARG A 30 37.30 -84.57 -3.35
C ARG A 30 37.34 -83.32 -2.50
N TYR A 31 36.69 -82.26 -2.96
CA TYR A 31 36.48 -81.06 -2.16
C TYR A 31 35.72 -81.38 -0.86
N THR A 32 36.20 -80.88 0.28
CA THR A 32 35.53 -81.03 1.58
C THR A 32 35.02 -79.69 2.10
N ASP A 33 35.92 -78.71 2.23
CA ASP A 33 35.61 -77.36 2.72
C ASP A 33 36.57 -76.32 2.12
N ASN A 34 36.47 -75.07 2.56
CA ASN A 34 37.24 -73.96 1.99
C ASN A 34 38.75 -74.06 2.24
N ASN A 35 39.19 -74.88 3.19
CA ASN A 35 40.60 -75.03 3.56
C ASN A 35 41.19 -76.33 3.03
N TRP A 36 40.40 -77.41 2.92
CA TRP A 36 40.90 -78.76 2.64
C TRP A 36 40.17 -79.48 1.49
N HIS A 37 40.88 -80.42 0.87
CA HIS A 37 40.30 -81.51 0.08
C HIS A 37 40.81 -82.87 0.58
N GLN A 38 39.98 -83.89 0.42
CA GLN A 38 40.36 -85.27 0.72
C GLN A 38 41.05 -85.89 -0.51
N CYS A 39 42.26 -86.42 -0.33
CA CYS A 39 42.95 -87.23 -1.32
C CYS A 39 42.75 -88.71 -1.00
N TYR A 40 42.19 -89.46 -1.94
CA TYR A 40 42.07 -90.92 -1.86
C TYR A 40 43.11 -91.57 -2.77
N VAL A 41 43.90 -92.48 -2.21
CA VAL A 41 44.96 -93.20 -2.89
C VAL A 41 44.53 -94.63 -3.10
N THR A 42 44.49 -95.09 -4.35
CA THR A 42 44.14 -96.46 -4.71
C THR A 42 45.35 -97.17 -5.31
N CYS A 43 45.82 -98.25 -4.70
CA CYS A 43 46.86 -99.08 -5.29
C CYS A 43 46.35 -99.77 -6.57
N THR A 44 47.08 -99.64 -7.69
CA THR A 44 46.65 -100.24 -8.97
C THR A 44 46.82 -101.76 -9.03
N VAL A 45 47.59 -102.34 -8.10
CA VAL A 45 47.89 -103.78 -8.05
C VAL A 45 46.93 -104.54 -7.15
N CYS A 46 46.68 -104.05 -5.92
CA CYS A 46 45.86 -104.75 -4.93
C CYS A 46 44.54 -104.05 -4.59
N HIS A 47 44.27 -102.90 -5.20
CA HIS A 47 43.06 -102.09 -4.98
C HIS A 47 42.84 -101.65 -3.52
N ASN A 48 43.88 -101.66 -2.68
CA ASN A 48 43.80 -101.08 -1.35
C ASN A 48 43.61 -99.56 -1.45
N ILE A 49 42.70 -99.01 -0.66
CA ILE A 49 42.36 -97.57 -0.62
C ILE A 49 42.70 -97.03 0.77
N TRP A 50 43.31 -95.84 0.81
CA TRP A 50 43.47 -95.05 2.02
C TRP A 50 43.37 -93.56 1.67
N ASP A 51 43.14 -92.72 2.66
CA ASP A 51 42.87 -91.30 2.47
C ASP A 51 43.60 -90.42 3.47
N TYR A 52 43.80 -89.16 3.07
CA TYR A 52 44.36 -88.10 3.90
C TYR A 52 43.86 -86.73 3.42
N GLY A 53 43.87 -85.73 4.31
CA GLY A 53 43.50 -84.36 3.98
C GLY A 53 44.71 -83.55 3.50
N MET A 54 44.51 -82.72 2.47
CA MET A 54 45.49 -81.74 2.01
C MET A 54 44.84 -80.37 1.85
N SER A 55 45.62 -79.31 2.10
CA SER A 55 45.16 -77.95 1.84
C SER A 55 44.98 -77.72 0.35
N HIS A 56 44.07 -76.83 -0.03
CA HIS A 56 43.93 -76.46 -1.43
C HIS A 56 45.16 -75.74 -1.97
N GLU A 57 45.68 -76.23 -3.09
CA GLU A 57 46.56 -75.48 -3.97
C GLU A 57 45.70 -74.71 -4.97
N TRP A 58 45.62 -73.39 -4.79
CA TRP A 58 44.75 -72.53 -5.57
C TRP A 58 45.45 -72.01 -6.83
N SER A 59 44.75 -72.02 -7.96
CA SER A 59 45.22 -71.40 -9.18
C SER A 59 45.06 -69.88 -9.11
N GLY A 60 46.14 -69.15 -9.43
CA GLY A 60 46.12 -67.70 -9.60
C GLY A 60 45.62 -66.90 -8.38
N THR A 61 45.04 -65.73 -8.65
CA THR A 61 44.50 -64.81 -7.64
C THR A 61 43.00 -64.65 -7.82
N ALA A 62 42.25 -64.57 -6.71
CA ALA A 62 40.82 -64.30 -6.76
C ALA A 62 40.59 -62.83 -7.18
N THR A 63 39.54 -62.58 -7.95
CA THR A 63 39.12 -61.23 -8.35
C THR A 63 37.88 -60.80 -7.56
N CYS A 64 37.36 -59.61 -7.84
CA CYS A 64 36.14 -59.11 -7.21
C CYS A 64 34.91 -59.99 -7.54
N THR A 65 34.88 -60.59 -8.73
CA THR A 65 33.72 -61.31 -9.27
C THR A 65 33.93 -62.81 -9.44
N SER A 66 35.19 -63.27 -9.43
CA SER A 66 35.53 -64.69 -9.60
C SER A 66 36.48 -65.16 -8.49
N GLY A 67 36.19 -66.32 -7.92
CA GLY A 67 37.10 -67.01 -7.01
C GLY A 67 38.24 -67.73 -7.74
N ARG A 68 39.08 -68.41 -6.96
CA ARG A 68 40.16 -69.28 -7.45
C ARG A 68 39.68 -70.73 -7.53
N THR A 69 40.30 -71.53 -8.39
CA THR A 69 40.00 -72.96 -8.52
C THR A 69 41.16 -73.78 -7.99
N CYS A 70 40.89 -74.81 -7.19
CA CYS A 70 41.92 -75.74 -6.74
C CYS A 70 42.42 -76.58 -7.91
N THR A 71 43.74 -76.67 -8.09
CA THR A 71 44.37 -77.41 -9.20
C THR A 71 44.16 -78.92 -9.12
N GLU A 72 43.96 -79.47 -7.92
CA GLU A 72 43.81 -80.91 -7.70
C GLU A 72 42.34 -81.36 -7.69
N CYS A 73 41.48 -80.71 -6.90
CA CYS A 73 40.09 -81.17 -6.71
C CYS A 73 39.06 -80.43 -7.58
N GLY A 74 39.45 -79.36 -8.28
CA GLY A 74 38.54 -78.53 -9.08
C GLY A 74 37.53 -77.72 -8.27
N GLY A 75 37.60 -77.75 -6.94
CA GLY A 75 36.77 -76.91 -6.08
C GLY A 75 37.05 -75.43 -6.27
N SER A 76 36.05 -74.57 -6.06
CA SER A 76 36.16 -73.12 -6.23
C SER A 76 36.04 -72.39 -4.89
N SER A 77 36.93 -71.43 -4.66
CA SER A 77 36.79 -70.46 -3.57
C SER A 77 35.78 -69.37 -3.94
N GLU A 78 35.31 -68.61 -2.95
CA GLU A 78 34.43 -67.46 -3.19
C GLU A 78 35.21 -66.27 -3.79
N PRO A 79 34.55 -65.42 -4.59
CA PRO A 79 35.11 -64.13 -5.01
C PRO A 79 35.46 -63.24 -3.82
N LEU A 80 36.36 -62.28 -4.03
CA LEU A 80 36.73 -61.33 -2.98
C LEU A 80 35.63 -60.31 -2.66
N GLY A 81 34.63 -60.18 -3.53
CA GLY A 81 33.66 -59.10 -3.48
C GLY A 81 34.29 -57.74 -3.83
N HIS A 82 33.45 -56.70 -3.84
CA HIS A 82 33.90 -55.34 -4.11
C HIS A 82 34.28 -54.63 -2.81
N ASP A 83 35.46 -54.02 -2.80
CA ASP A 83 35.89 -53.08 -1.76
C ASP A 83 35.63 -51.66 -2.25
N TRP A 84 34.38 -51.22 -2.10
CA TRP A 84 33.91 -49.99 -2.68
C TRP A 84 34.55 -48.74 -2.05
N GLY A 85 34.90 -47.78 -2.89
CA GLY A 85 35.34 -46.45 -2.51
C GLY A 85 34.20 -45.54 -2.02
N THR A 86 34.57 -44.30 -1.71
CA THR A 86 33.61 -43.24 -1.38
C THR A 86 32.80 -42.84 -2.60
N TRP A 87 31.53 -42.53 -2.39
CA TRP A 87 30.70 -41.93 -3.43
C TRP A 87 31.18 -40.54 -3.78
N THR A 88 31.31 -40.26 -5.08
CA THR A 88 31.72 -38.95 -5.61
C THR A 88 30.65 -38.46 -6.59
N GLN A 89 30.24 -37.20 -6.47
CA GLN A 89 29.24 -36.64 -7.38
C GLN A 89 29.79 -36.54 -8.81
N ASN A 90 28.96 -36.92 -9.78
CA ASN A 90 29.29 -36.79 -11.19
C ASN A 90 29.02 -35.35 -11.68
N SER A 91 29.62 -34.97 -12.80
CA SER A 91 29.50 -33.62 -13.37
C SER A 91 28.09 -33.26 -13.87
N ASP A 92 27.19 -34.24 -13.98
CA ASP A 92 25.78 -34.01 -14.32
C ASP A 92 24.95 -33.51 -13.13
N GLU A 93 25.55 -33.45 -11.94
CA GLU A 93 24.96 -33.13 -10.63
C GLU A 93 23.85 -34.09 -10.16
N LYS A 94 23.34 -34.96 -11.04
CA LYS A 94 22.18 -35.82 -10.81
C LYS A 94 22.55 -37.21 -10.30
N THR A 95 23.76 -37.65 -10.58
CA THR A 95 24.24 -38.98 -10.21
C THR A 95 25.54 -38.92 -9.41
N HIS A 96 25.84 -39.99 -8.69
CA HIS A 96 27.14 -40.19 -8.04
C HIS A 96 27.70 -41.56 -8.39
N THR A 97 29.02 -41.67 -8.38
CA THR A 97 29.73 -42.91 -8.71
C THR A 97 30.68 -43.29 -7.58
N ARG A 98 30.78 -44.58 -7.29
CA ARG A 98 31.87 -45.15 -6.48
C ARG A 98 32.62 -46.19 -7.29
N ILE A 99 33.91 -46.31 -7.02
CA ILE A 99 34.83 -47.18 -7.75
C ILE A 99 35.40 -48.20 -6.76
N CYS A 100 35.54 -49.46 -7.18
CA CYS A 100 36.16 -50.48 -6.34
C CYS A 100 37.66 -50.20 -6.20
N LYS A 101 38.18 -50.19 -4.96
CA LYS A 101 39.60 -49.95 -4.68
C LYS A 101 40.50 -51.09 -5.15
N ARG A 102 39.95 -52.31 -5.27
CA ARG A 102 40.68 -53.50 -5.76
C ARG A 102 40.74 -53.58 -7.28
N ASP A 103 39.79 -52.96 -7.98
CA ASP A 103 39.67 -52.99 -9.44
C ASP A 103 38.91 -51.76 -9.93
N THR A 104 39.63 -50.84 -10.56
CA THR A 104 39.06 -49.57 -11.02
C THR A 104 38.12 -49.70 -12.21
N SER A 105 38.07 -50.87 -12.88
CA SER A 105 37.11 -51.12 -13.96
C SER A 105 35.69 -51.38 -13.44
N HIS A 106 35.56 -51.76 -12.16
CA HIS A 106 34.28 -51.93 -11.51
C HIS A 106 33.81 -50.60 -10.92
N THR A 107 32.72 -50.09 -11.46
CA THR A 107 32.05 -48.87 -11.03
C THR A 107 30.59 -49.13 -10.71
N GLU A 108 30.05 -48.35 -9.81
CA GLU A 108 28.63 -48.34 -9.48
C GLU A 108 28.16 -46.89 -9.49
N THR A 109 27.05 -46.62 -10.17
CA THR A 109 26.50 -45.29 -10.36
C THR A 109 25.04 -45.31 -9.96
N GLU A 110 24.66 -44.36 -9.12
CA GLU A 110 23.30 -44.22 -8.60
C GLU A 110 22.83 -42.78 -8.70
N ASN A 111 21.52 -42.59 -8.65
CA ASN A 111 20.93 -41.25 -8.63
C ASN A 111 21.12 -40.59 -7.26
N CYS A 112 21.43 -39.29 -7.26
CA CYS A 112 21.42 -38.48 -6.05
C CYS A 112 20.01 -38.44 -5.45
N HIS A 113 19.92 -38.68 -4.14
CA HIS A 113 18.66 -38.66 -3.40
C HIS A 113 18.82 -38.13 -1.96
N GLY A 114 17.68 -37.77 -1.36
CA GLY A 114 17.59 -37.21 -0.01
C GLY A 114 17.80 -35.69 0.03
N GLY A 115 17.73 -35.10 1.22
CA GLY A 115 17.78 -33.65 1.38
C GLY A 115 16.50 -32.95 0.91
N THR A 116 16.43 -31.64 1.12
CA THR A 116 15.30 -30.80 0.73
C THR A 116 15.83 -29.48 0.17
N ALA A 117 15.41 -29.16 -1.05
CA ALA A 117 15.77 -27.88 -1.68
C ALA A 117 15.00 -26.73 -1.03
N THR A 118 15.61 -25.55 -1.04
CA THR A 118 15.00 -24.28 -0.63
C THR A 118 15.05 -23.29 -1.80
N CYS A 119 14.45 -22.12 -1.66
CA CYS A 119 14.53 -21.08 -2.70
C CYS A 119 15.92 -20.42 -2.80
N THR A 120 16.84 -20.75 -1.90
CA THR A 120 18.21 -20.20 -1.88
C THR A 120 19.30 -21.27 -2.01
N ALA A 121 18.94 -22.56 -2.02
CA ALA A 121 19.89 -23.66 -2.10
C ALA A 121 19.24 -24.92 -2.69
N LYS A 122 20.02 -25.66 -3.50
CA LYS A 122 19.64 -26.97 -4.03
C LYS A 122 19.54 -28.01 -2.90
N ALA A 123 18.95 -29.17 -3.20
CA ALA A 123 18.97 -30.29 -2.25
C ALA A 123 20.38 -30.86 -2.15
N VAL A 124 20.77 -31.35 -0.97
CA VAL A 124 22.08 -31.99 -0.76
C VAL A 124 21.88 -33.50 -0.65
N CYS A 125 22.58 -34.27 -1.49
CA CYS A 125 22.50 -35.71 -1.49
C CYS A 125 23.04 -36.28 -0.18
N THR A 126 22.22 -37.11 0.48
CA THR A 126 22.57 -37.72 1.77
C THR A 126 23.71 -38.76 1.71
N VAL A 127 24.07 -39.20 0.50
CA VAL A 127 25.08 -40.24 0.27
C VAL A 127 26.44 -39.63 -0.11
N CYS A 128 26.49 -38.75 -1.12
CA CYS A 128 27.74 -38.17 -1.62
C CYS A 128 28.00 -36.73 -1.12
N GLY A 129 27.01 -36.08 -0.50
CA GLY A 129 27.13 -34.69 -0.02
C GLY A 129 27.08 -33.62 -1.11
N GLY A 130 26.91 -34.01 -2.38
CA GLY A 130 26.79 -33.09 -3.52
C GLY A 130 25.42 -32.41 -3.61
N GLU A 131 25.40 -31.17 -4.10
CA GLU A 131 24.17 -30.42 -4.38
C GLU A 131 23.53 -30.88 -5.69
N TYR A 132 22.22 -31.11 -5.71
CA TYR A 132 21.52 -31.64 -6.87
C TYR A 132 20.09 -31.11 -7.00
N GLY A 133 19.55 -31.21 -8.22
CA GLY A 133 18.20 -30.77 -8.55
C GLY A 133 18.07 -29.26 -8.67
N GLU A 134 16.83 -28.80 -8.86
CA GLU A 134 16.50 -27.38 -8.93
C GLU A 134 16.20 -26.82 -7.53
N MET A 135 16.40 -25.51 -7.36
CA MET A 135 15.94 -24.81 -6.16
C MET A 135 14.42 -24.82 -6.07
N ALA A 136 13.89 -24.78 -4.85
CA ALA A 136 12.45 -24.67 -4.64
C ALA A 136 11.94 -23.31 -5.10
N ALA A 137 10.68 -23.24 -5.54
CA ALA A 137 10.05 -21.96 -5.85
C ALA A 137 9.92 -21.07 -4.60
N HIS A 138 9.89 -19.76 -4.81
CA HIS A 138 9.59 -18.81 -3.75
C HIS A 138 8.13 -18.95 -3.29
N SER A 139 7.87 -18.70 -2.01
CA SER A 139 6.50 -18.70 -1.45
C SER A 139 6.18 -17.32 -0.85
N PHE A 140 5.52 -16.48 -1.64
CA PHE A 140 5.20 -15.09 -1.28
C PHE A 140 3.98 -14.97 -0.37
N THR A 141 4.09 -15.50 0.84
CA THR A 141 3.00 -15.54 1.83
C THR A 141 3.21 -14.60 3.02
N ALA A 142 4.43 -14.06 3.22
CA ALA A 142 4.72 -13.19 4.34
C ALA A 142 4.23 -11.76 4.09
N GLU A 143 3.42 -11.25 5.01
CA GLU A 143 2.86 -9.89 5.02
C GLU A 143 3.62 -9.03 6.04
N LYS A 144 4.55 -8.20 5.56
CA LYS A 144 5.35 -7.30 6.39
C LYS A 144 5.25 -5.87 5.88
N ALA A 145 4.75 -4.96 6.72
CA ALA A 145 4.58 -3.55 6.38
C ALA A 145 5.88 -2.77 6.61
N GLU A 146 6.87 -3.01 5.75
CA GLU A 146 8.20 -2.39 5.81
C GLU A 146 8.48 -1.59 4.53
N ALA A 147 9.33 -0.57 4.60
CA ALA A 147 9.59 0.34 3.48
C ALA A 147 10.11 -0.38 2.22
N GLN A 148 10.88 -1.45 2.38
CA GLN A 148 11.39 -2.26 1.26
C GLN A 148 10.32 -3.02 0.47
N TYR A 149 9.12 -3.16 1.03
CA TYR A 149 7.98 -3.84 0.38
C TYR A 149 6.87 -2.85 0.01
N LEU A 150 7.08 -1.55 0.18
CA LEU A 150 6.06 -0.54 -0.07
C LEU A 150 5.80 -0.40 -1.57
N LYS A 151 4.58 -0.72 -2.00
CA LYS A 151 4.11 -0.50 -3.38
C LYS A 151 3.55 0.91 -3.55
N SER A 152 2.69 1.33 -2.62
CA SER A 152 2.14 2.68 -2.59
C SER A 152 1.87 3.12 -1.15
N ALA A 153 2.21 4.38 -0.86
CA ALA A 153 1.92 5.00 0.42
C ALA A 153 0.40 5.22 0.60
N ALA A 154 -0.04 5.32 1.85
CA ALA A 154 -1.43 5.68 2.16
C ALA A 154 -1.73 7.11 1.67
N THR A 155 -2.95 7.33 1.19
CA THR A 155 -3.45 8.63 0.74
C THR A 155 -4.54 9.12 1.70
N CYS A 156 -5.19 10.24 1.39
CA CYS A 156 -6.30 10.74 2.20
C CYS A 156 -7.49 9.76 2.26
N THR A 157 -7.65 8.92 1.24
CA THR A 157 -8.81 8.03 1.06
C THR A 157 -8.44 6.55 0.97
N GLU A 158 -7.19 6.23 0.64
CA GLU A 158 -6.73 4.86 0.45
C GLU A 158 -5.64 4.46 1.46
N LYS A 159 -5.64 3.17 1.82
CA LYS A 159 -4.60 2.57 2.67
C LYS A 159 -3.31 2.36 1.87
N ALA A 160 -2.19 2.23 2.58
CA ALA A 160 -0.94 1.84 1.96
C ALA A 160 -1.02 0.39 1.44
N VAL A 161 -0.41 0.16 0.28
CA VAL A 161 -0.30 -1.16 -0.35
C VAL A 161 1.14 -1.63 -0.28
N TYR A 162 1.33 -2.88 0.12
CA TYR A 162 2.63 -3.52 0.22
C TYR A 162 2.67 -4.79 -0.61
N TYR A 163 3.81 -5.10 -1.19
CA TYR A 163 4.09 -6.40 -1.79
C TYR A 163 4.23 -7.47 -0.71
N LYS A 164 3.80 -8.70 -1.01
CA LYS A 164 4.12 -9.86 -0.17
C LYS A 164 5.58 -10.25 -0.37
N SER A 165 6.15 -10.93 0.61
CA SER A 165 7.55 -11.38 0.56
C SER A 165 7.65 -12.89 0.74
N CYS A 166 8.74 -13.46 0.24
CA CYS A 166 9.04 -14.87 0.40
C CYS A 166 9.23 -15.18 1.89
N ALA A 167 8.47 -16.14 2.42
CA ALA A 167 8.52 -16.51 3.83
C ALA A 167 9.90 -17.04 4.27
N VAL A 168 10.71 -17.54 3.33
CA VAL A 168 12.02 -18.15 3.60
C VAL A 168 13.16 -17.14 3.50
N CYS A 169 13.25 -16.40 2.38
CA CYS A 169 14.40 -15.54 2.08
C CYS A 169 14.09 -14.03 2.12
N GLY A 170 12.82 -13.63 2.29
CA GLY A 170 12.42 -12.22 2.34
C GLY A 170 12.41 -11.50 0.98
N LEU A 171 12.64 -12.19 -0.14
CA LEU A 171 12.53 -11.60 -1.48
C LEU A 171 11.11 -11.04 -1.71
N SER A 172 11.01 -9.82 -2.24
CA SER A 172 9.73 -9.22 -2.62
C SER A 172 9.08 -9.97 -3.79
N SER A 173 7.75 -10.03 -3.83
CA SER A 173 7.01 -10.58 -4.97
C SER A 173 6.94 -9.60 -6.16
N GLU A 174 7.39 -8.36 -6.00
CA GLU A 174 7.36 -7.32 -7.03
C GLU A 174 8.01 -7.79 -8.34
N GLY A 175 7.27 -7.69 -9.45
CA GLY A 175 7.77 -8.05 -10.78
C GLY A 175 7.97 -9.56 -11.00
N THR A 176 7.56 -10.40 -10.05
CA THR A 176 7.59 -11.87 -10.21
C THR A 176 6.30 -12.38 -10.84
N ALA A 177 6.32 -13.61 -11.37
CA ALA A 177 5.11 -14.25 -11.92
C ALA A 177 3.99 -14.43 -10.86
N ASP A 178 4.38 -14.50 -9.58
CA ASP A 178 3.50 -14.69 -8.43
C ASP A 178 3.36 -13.39 -7.61
N GLU A 179 3.39 -12.22 -8.27
CA GLU A 179 3.23 -10.92 -7.62
C GLU A 179 1.92 -10.89 -6.80
N ALA A 180 2.04 -10.59 -5.51
CA ALA A 180 0.92 -10.47 -4.60
C ALA A 180 1.09 -9.24 -3.69
N THR A 181 -0.04 -8.66 -3.27
CA THR A 181 -0.04 -7.48 -2.40
C THR A 181 -1.01 -7.64 -1.23
N PHE A 182 -0.85 -6.78 -0.22
CA PHE A 182 -1.77 -6.67 0.90
C PHE A 182 -1.86 -5.20 1.37
N PHE A 183 -2.96 -4.85 2.03
CA PHE A 183 -3.16 -3.52 2.61
C PHE A 183 -2.69 -3.50 4.07
N SER A 184 -2.07 -2.40 4.49
CA SER A 184 -1.72 -2.18 5.90
C SER A 184 -2.01 -0.76 6.36
N GLY A 185 -2.44 -0.62 7.61
CA GLY A 185 -2.83 0.66 8.21
C GLY A 185 -4.21 1.16 7.76
N ASN A 186 -4.39 2.47 7.89
CA ASN A 186 -5.59 3.21 7.49
C ASN A 186 -5.23 4.30 6.46
N ALA A 187 -6.24 4.85 5.80
CA ALA A 187 -6.09 6.10 5.07
C ALA A 187 -5.71 7.22 6.04
N LEU A 188 -5.04 8.26 5.54
CA LEU A 188 -4.53 9.37 6.35
C LEU A 188 -5.60 10.40 6.75
N ASP A 189 -6.81 10.24 6.23
CA ASP A 189 -7.88 11.25 6.23
C ASP A 189 -7.41 12.59 5.63
N HIS A 190 -8.35 13.54 5.52
CA HIS A 190 -8.03 14.87 5.01
C HIS A 190 -7.46 15.75 6.14
N ASP A 191 -6.26 16.31 5.93
CA ASP A 191 -5.75 17.43 6.73
C ASP A 191 -6.19 18.73 6.05
N TRP A 192 -7.40 19.18 6.38
CA TRP A 192 -8.00 20.33 5.74
C TRP A 192 -7.26 21.64 6.06
N GLY A 193 -7.07 22.46 5.02
CA GLY A 193 -6.59 23.84 5.10
C GLY A 193 -7.60 24.81 5.72
N ALA A 194 -7.21 26.08 5.79
CA ALA A 194 -8.10 27.15 6.17
C ALA A 194 -9.18 27.39 5.10
N TRP A 195 -10.37 27.80 5.53
CA TRP A 195 -11.42 28.24 4.63
C TRP A 195 -11.06 29.58 3.99
N THR A 196 -11.22 29.67 2.68
CA THR A 196 -10.97 30.89 1.88
C THR A 196 -12.26 31.28 1.17
N SER A 197 -12.62 32.56 1.19
CA SER A 197 -13.84 33.04 0.53
C SER A 197 -13.70 32.99 -0.99
N ASN A 198 -14.77 32.61 -1.67
CA ASN A 198 -14.88 32.62 -3.14
C ASN A 198 -15.57 33.90 -3.66
N GLU A 199 -15.90 34.86 -2.81
CA GLU A 199 -16.58 36.13 -3.14
C GLU A 199 -18.00 36.01 -3.73
N ASP A 200 -18.53 34.79 -3.87
CA ASP A 200 -19.86 34.49 -4.44
C ASP A 200 -20.89 34.02 -3.38
N GLY A 201 -20.56 34.20 -2.10
CA GLY A 201 -21.36 33.68 -0.98
C GLY A 201 -20.97 32.28 -0.55
N THR A 202 -19.91 31.69 -1.10
CA THR A 202 -19.34 30.41 -0.68
C THR A 202 -17.88 30.56 -0.19
N HIS A 203 -17.37 29.52 0.44
CA HIS A 203 -15.95 29.39 0.78
C HIS A 203 -15.44 27.99 0.43
N THR A 204 -14.15 27.89 0.14
CA THR A 204 -13.48 26.62 -0.20
C THR A 204 -12.31 26.38 0.74
N ARG A 205 -12.08 25.12 1.13
CA ARG A 205 -10.84 24.68 1.75
C ARG A 205 -10.26 23.51 0.96
N THR A 206 -8.94 23.40 0.97
CA THR A 206 -8.20 22.36 0.25
C THR A 206 -7.42 21.52 1.24
N CYS A 207 -7.34 20.21 1.01
CA CYS A 207 -6.51 19.34 1.83
C CYS A 207 -5.02 19.70 1.65
N LYS A 208 -4.29 19.84 2.76
CA LYS A 208 -2.85 20.18 2.74
C LYS A 208 -1.98 19.03 2.22
N ARG A 209 -2.47 17.78 2.33
CA ARG A 209 -1.78 16.59 1.82
C ARG A 209 -1.93 16.43 0.32
N ASP A 210 -3.01 16.96 -0.25
CA ASP A 210 -3.40 16.73 -1.64
C ASP A 210 -4.32 17.84 -2.15
N ALA A 211 -3.84 18.59 -3.13
CA ALA A 211 -4.55 19.72 -3.72
C ALA A 211 -5.81 19.34 -4.52
N SER A 212 -5.94 18.07 -4.91
CA SER A 212 -7.11 17.59 -5.66
C SER A 212 -8.37 17.45 -4.80
N HIS A 213 -8.21 17.33 -3.49
CA HIS A 213 -9.31 17.24 -2.55
C HIS A 213 -9.68 18.64 -2.05
N THR A 214 -10.87 19.10 -2.44
CA THR A 214 -11.45 20.37 -2.02
C THR A 214 -12.84 20.16 -1.41
N GLU A 215 -13.21 21.04 -0.49
CA GLU A 215 -14.56 21.11 0.06
C GLU A 215 -15.04 22.56 -0.08
N THR A 216 -16.26 22.73 -0.59
CA THR A 216 -16.89 24.04 -0.77
C THR A 216 -18.23 24.05 -0.07
N ASN A 217 -18.45 25.06 0.77
CA ASN A 217 -19.68 25.25 1.52
C ASN A 217 -20.15 26.70 1.40
N ASN A 218 -21.44 26.91 1.65
CA ASN A 218 -22.03 28.25 1.68
C ASN A 218 -21.56 29.01 2.94
N CYS A 219 -21.34 30.32 2.78
CA CYS A 219 -21.13 31.22 3.91
C CYS A 219 -22.39 31.29 4.77
N THR A 220 -22.19 31.26 6.09
CA THR A 220 -23.26 31.29 7.09
C THR A 220 -22.88 32.17 8.26
N GLY A 221 -23.89 32.59 9.02
CA GLY A 221 -23.74 33.44 10.20
C GLY A 221 -23.56 34.92 9.88
N GLY A 222 -23.43 35.73 10.93
CA GLY A 222 -23.36 37.19 10.79
C GLY A 222 -24.70 37.83 10.41
N THR A 223 -24.75 39.17 10.44
CA THR A 223 -25.94 39.96 10.11
C THR A 223 -25.52 41.16 9.28
N ALA A 224 -26.11 41.32 8.11
CA ALA A 224 -25.88 42.48 7.26
C ALA A 224 -26.57 43.72 7.84
N THR A 225 -26.04 44.89 7.51
CA THR A 225 -26.63 46.20 7.82
C THR A 225 -26.72 47.00 6.53
N CYS A 226 -27.29 48.21 6.58
CA CYS A 226 -27.30 49.10 5.42
C CYS A 226 -25.92 49.69 5.09
N THR A 227 -24.94 49.56 5.99
CA THR A 227 -23.58 50.09 5.80
C THR A 227 -22.53 49.01 5.57
N ALA A 228 -22.77 47.77 6.02
CA ALA A 228 -21.82 46.65 5.94
C ALA A 228 -22.52 45.34 5.55
N LYS A 229 -21.81 44.48 4.80
CA LYS A 229 -22.23 43.12 4.46
C LYS A 229 -22.18 42.21 5.70
N ALA A 230 -22.83 41.05 5.65
CA ALA A 230 -22.69 40.05 6.70
C ALA A 230 -21.26 39.48 6.69
N VAL A 231 -20.72 39.12 7.86
CA VAL A 231 -19.40 38.48 7.97
C VAL A 231 -19.58 37.00 8.28
N CYS A 232 -19.02 36.13 7.44
CA CYS A 232 -19.13 34.68 7.60
C CYS A 232 -18.43 34.22 8.88
N GLU A 233 -19.10 33.41 9.69
CA GLU A 233 -18.54 32.94 10.96
C GLU A 233 -17.37 31.97 10.78
N VAL A 234 -17.27 31.32 9.62
CA VAL A 234 -16.25 30.31 9.33
C VAL A 234 -15.01 30.91 8.68
N CYS A 235 -15.15 31.54 7.50
CA CYS A 235 -14.00 32.09 6.75
C CYS A 235 -13.66 33.55 7.12
N LYS A 236 -14.49 34.21 7.93
CA LYS A 236 -14.31 35.60 8.39
C LYS A 236 -14.35 36.67 7.29
N SER A 237 -14.68 36.30 6.06
CA SER A 237 -14.88 37.25 4.96
C SER A 237 -16.32 37.79 4.92
N GLU A 238 -16.47 38.99 4.37
CA GLU A 238 -17.78 39.59 4.07
C GLU A 238 -18.49 38.82 2.96
N TYR A 239 -19.82 38.69 3.05
CA TYR A 239 -20.64 38.01 2.04
C TYR A 239 -22.07 38.55 1.99
N GLY A 240 -22.77 38.23 0.89
CA GLY A 240 -24.14 38.68 0.63
C GLY A 240 -24.22 40.17 0.28
N GLU A 241 -25.44 40.70 0.37
CA GLU A 241 -25.72 42.11 0.08
C GLU A 241 -26.02 42.90 1.37
N LYS A 242 -25.81 44.21 1.30
CA LYS A 242 -26.21 45.13 2.38
C LYS A 242 -27.74 45.18 2.45
N LEU A 243 -28.26 45.41 3.66
CA LEU A 243 -29.70 45.66 3.80
C LEU A 243 -30.07 47.02 3.16
N PRO A 244 -31.29 47.18 2.65
CA PRO A 244 -31.75 48.48 2.18
C PRO A 244 -31.77 49.50 3.32
N HIS A 245 -31.65 50.78 2.97
CA HIS A 245 -31.82 51.86 3.93
C HIS A 245 -33.30 51.99 4.33
N ASP A 246 -33.54 52.17 5.63
CA ASP A 246 -34.88 52.44 6.18
C ASP A 246 -35.07 53.94 6.44
N PHE A 247 -35.60 54.69 5.46
CA PHE A 247 -35.79 56.15 5.53
C PHE A 247 -37.05 56.57 6.29
N THR A 248 -37.19 56.12 7.54
CA THR A 248 -38.35 56.43 8.39
C THR A 248 -38.07 57.49 9.46
N ALA A 249 -36.80 57.82 9.74
CA ALA A 249 -36.46 58.75 10.82
C ALA A 249 -36.69 60.21 10.41
N GLU A 250 -37.57 60.90 11.16
CA GLU A 250 -37.90 62.32 11.03
C GLU A 250 -37.07 63.15 12.02
N THR A 251 -36.00 63.78 11.54
CA THR A 251 -35.10 64.59 12.38
C THR A 251 -35.00 66.02 11.85
N VAL A 252 -35.15 67.00 12.76
CA VAL A 252 -35.08 68.43 12.43
C VAL A 252 -33.64 68.89 12.63
N ASP A 253 -32.83 68.74 11.57
CA ASP A 253 -31.42 69.15 11.54
C ASP A 253 -31.13 69.87 10.21
N ALA A 254 -30.25 70.86 10.24
CA ALA A 254 -29.90 71.65 9.06
C ALA A 254 -29.39 70.79 7.90
N LYS A 255 -28.73 69.66 8.18
CA LYS A 255 -28.22 68.74 7.15
C LYS A 255 -29.31 67.99 6.36
N TYR A 256 -30.54 67.98 6.86
CA TYR A 256 -31.69 67.34 6.19
C TYR A 256 -32.69 68.37 5.64
N LEU A 257 -32.37 69.66 5.71
CA LEU A 257 -33.27 70.72 5.27
C LEU A 257 -33.38 70.75 3.75
N LYS A 258 -34.58 70.48 3.22
CA LYS A 258 -34.90 70.63 1.79
C LYS A 258 -35.29 72.06 1.47
N SER A 259 -36.17 72.65 2.29
CA SER A 259 -36.61 74.03 2.13
C SER A 259 -36.99 74.64 3.48
N ALA A 260 -36.49 75.85 3.74
CA ALA A 260 -36.85 76.62 4.93
C ALA A 260 -38.36 76.95 4.97
N ALA A 261 -38.89 77.19 6.17
CA ALA A 261 -40.25 77.66 6.33
C ALA A 261 -40.43 79.03 5.69
N THR A 262 -41.63 79.29 5.17
CA THR A 262 -42.05 80.58 4.62
C THR A 262 -43.32 81.03 5.34
N CYS A 263 -43.81 82.22 5.00
CA CYS A 263 -45.09 82.71 5.53
C CYS A 263 -46.33 81.99 4.96
N THR A 264 -46.14 81.06 4.01
CA THR A 264 -47.24 80.27 3.40
C THR A 264 -47.04 78.76 3.49
N GLY A 265 -45.84 78.29 3.83
CA GLY A 265 -45.51 76.87 3.92
C GLY A 265 -44.57 76.56 5.08
N LYS A 266 -44.78 75.41 5.73
CA LYS A 266 -43.87 74.90 6.76
C LYS A 266 -42.52 74.51 6.13
N ALA A 267 -41.47 74.42 6.96
CA ALA A 267 -40.21 73.87 6.51
C ALA A 267 -40.37 72.40 6.09
N ILE A 268 -39.66 72.00 5.04
CA ILE A 268 -39.64 70.63 4.50
C ILE A 268 -38.26 70.05 4.76
N TYR A 269 -38.23 68.85 5.32
CA TYR A 269 -37.01 68.11 5.60
C TYR A 269 -37.05 66.75 4.88
N TYR A 270 -35.90 66.27 4.44
CA TYR A 270 -35.72 64.89 4.01
C TYR A 270 -35.78 63.96 5.22
N LYS A 271 -36.36 62.76 5.06
CA LYS A 271 -36.21 61.72 6.10
C LYS A 271 -34.80 61.15 6.04
N SER A 272 -34.38 60.57 7.14
CA SER A 272 -33.06 59.96 7.29
C SER A 272 -33.19 58.46 7.56
N CYS A 273 -32.15 57.70 7.25
CA CYS A 273 -32.11 56.29 7.55
C CYS A 273 -32.10 56.09 9.07
N ALA A 274 -33.07 55.36 9.61
CA ALA A 274 -33.19 55.13 11.05
C ALA A 274 -31.98 54.41 11.66
N VAL A 275 -31.21 53.68 10.83
CA VAL A 275 -30.04 52.92 11.26
C VAL A 275 -28.74 53.73 11.18
N CYS A 276 -28.49 54.44 10.08
CA CYS A 276 -27.19 55.08 9.83
C CYS A 276 -27.24 56.60 9.66
N GLY A 277 -28.43 57.22 9.64
CA GLY A 277 -28.61 58.65 9.52
C GLY A 277 -28.35 59.24 8.12
N LEU A 278 -28.18 58.41 7.09
CA LEU A 278 -28.07 58.86 5.69
C LEU A 278 -29.36 59.60 5.28
N SER A 279 -29.24 60.74 4.61
CA SER A 279 -30.40 61.46 4.04
C SER A 279 -31.04 60.67 2.90
N SER A 280 -32.37 60.74 2.77
CA SER A 280 -33.07 60.18 1.60
C SER A 280 -32.92 61.05 0.34
N GLU A 281 -32.33 62.25 0.46
CA GLU A 281 -32.12 63.18 -0.65
C GLU A 281 -31.36 62.54 -1.82
N GLY A 282 -31.93 62.61 -3.02
CA GLY A 282 -31.30 62.07 -4.23
C GLY A 282 -31.21 60.54 -4.29
N THR A 283 -31.83 59.83 -3.35
CA THR A 283 -31.93 58.37 -3.36
C THR A 283 -33.18 57.92 -4.13
N ALA A 284 -33.23 56.64 -4.51
CA ALA A 284 -34.41 56.07 -5.18
C ALA A 284 -35.67 56.11 -4.28
N ASP A 285 -35.49 56.14 -2.96
CA ASP A 285 -36.54 56.16 -1.94
C ASP A 285 -36.64 57.55 -1.27
N GLU A 286 -36.41 58.63 -2.03
CA GLU A 286 -36.51 60.00 -1.53
C GLU A 286 -37.89 60.28 -0.92
N VAL A 287 -37.89 60.68 0.36
CA VAL A 287 -39.12 61.00 1.09
C VAL A 287 -38.90 62.19 2.02
N THR A 288 -39.95 63.00 2.21
CA THR A 288 -39.88 64.23 3.02
C THR A 288 -40.97 64.26 4.09
N PHE A 289 -40.81 65.17 5.06
CA PHE A 289 -41.82 65.50 6.06
C PHE A 289 -41.83 67.00 6.36
N PHE A 290 -42.96 67.51 6.88
CA PHE A 290 -43.11 68.89 7.29
C PHE A 290 -42.82 69.05 8.78
N SER A 291 -42.11 70.11 9.17
CA SER A 291 -41.86 70.40 10.59
C SER A 291 -41.95 71.89 10.91
N GLY A 292 -42.39 72.19 12.14
CA GLY A 292 -42.59 73.54 12.64
C GLY A 292 -43.89 74.21 12.17
N ASN A 293 -43.91 75.54 12.29
CA ASN A 293 -45.00 76.42 11.86
C ASN A 293 -44.55 77.26 10.65
N VAL A 294 -45.53 77.84 9.95
CA VAL A 294 -45.25 78.91 8.97
C VAL A 294 -44.66 80.11 9.71
N LEU A 295 -43.83 80.87 9.01
CA LEU A 295 -43.32 82.13 9.53
C LEU A 295 -44.44 83.18 9.53
N ASP A 296 -44.33 84.20 10.38
CA ASP A 296 -45.25 85.31 10.34
C ASP A 296 -45.15 86.08 9.01
N HIS A 297 -46.27 86.65 8.58
CA HIS A 297 -46.29 87.53 7.43
C HIS A 297 -45.52 88.81 7.72
N ASN A 298 -44.55 89.12 6.86
CA ASN A 298 -43.95 90.44 6.83
C ASN A 298 -44.85 91.36 5.99
N TRP A 299 -45.74 92.09 6.67
CA TRP A 299 -46.68 92.96 5.99
C TRP A 299 -46.03 94.29 5.59
N GLY A 300 -46.33 94.73 4.36
CA GLY A 300 -45.97 96.06 3.89
C GLY A 300 -46.78 97.16 4.54
N ALA A 301 -46.55 98.39 4.08
CA ALA A 301 -47.31 99.56 4.53
C ALA A 301 -48.80 99.43 4.18
N TRP A 302 -49.65 99.97 5.04
CA TRP A 302 -51.08 100.12 4.77
C TRP A 302 -51.33 101.16 3.68
N THR A 303 -52.23 100.84 2.76
CA THR A 303 -52.71 101.73 1.69
C THR A 303 -54.22 101.92 1.84
N SER A 304 -54.71 103.15 1.72
CA SER A 304 -56.15 103.44 1.79
C SER A 304 -56.87 103.01 0.52
N ASN A 305 -58.07 102.42 0.66
CA ASN A 305 -58.94 102.04 -0.47
C ASN A 305 -60.00 103.11 -0.81
N GLU A 306 -60.04 104.24 -0.10
CA GLU A 306 -61.04 105.31 -0.30
C GLU A 306 -62.51 104.89 -0.12
N ASP A 307 -62.78 103.70 0.45
CA ASP A 307 -64.12 103.16 0.73
C ASP A 307 -64.41 102.89 2.23
N GLY A 308 -63.48 103.27 3.10
CA GLY A 308 -63.55 103.10 4.55
C GLY A 308 -62.71 101.92 5.05
N THR A 309 -61.87 101.35 4.17
CA THR A 309 -60.95 100.26 4.49
C THR A 309 -59.50 100.59 4.09
N HIS A 310 -58.55 99.96 4.76
CA HIS A 310 -57.12 99.96 4.40
C HIS A 310 -56.70 98.55 4.01
N THR A 311 -55.79 98.47 3.04
CA THR A 311 -55.20 97.22 2.57
C THR A 311 -53.69 97.19 2.77
N ARG A 312 -53.16 96.03 3.15
CA ARG A 312 -51.72 95.75 3.09
C ARG A 312 -51.46 94.37 2.53
N THR A 313 -50.36 94.22 1.81
CA THR A 313 -49.93 92.96 1.21
C THR A 313 -48.65 92.47 1.86
N CYS A 314 -48.48 91.15 1.91
CA CYS A 314 -47.24 90.55 2.40
C CYS A 314 -46.12 90.84 1.40
N THR A 315 -44.97 91.31 1.87
CA THR A 315 -43.83 91.67 1.01
C THR A 315 -42.92 90.49 0.71
N VAL A 316 -43.23 89.30 1.22
CA VAL A 316 -42.48 88.07 0.91
C VAL A 316 -42.86 87.59 -0.49
N ASP A 317 -41.88 87.53 -1.39
CA ASP A 317 -42.07 87.09 -2.78
C ASP A 317 -42.73 85.71 -2.84
N GLY A 318 -43.82 85.60 -3.61
CA GLY A 318 -44.61 84.37 -3.76
C GLY A 318 -45.65 84.11 -2.66
N CYS A 319 -45.85 85.02 -1.71
CA CYS A 319 -46.89 84.89 -0.68
C CYS A 319 -48.31 85.10 -1.24
N SER A 320 -49.15 84.07 -1.17
CA SER A 320 -50.54 84.06 -1.63
C SER A 320 -51.58 84.33 -0.54
N ALA A 321 -51.17 84.76 0.66
CA ALA A 321 -52.09 85.12 1.75
C ALA A 321 -53.03 86.30 1.42
N GLY A 322 -52.93 86.82 0.20
CA GLY A 322 -53.79 87.88 -0.32
C GLY A 322 -53.48 89.21 0.34
N THR A 323 -54.48 90.06 0.32
CA THR A 323 -54.44 91.40 0.91
C THR A 323 -55.20 91.35 2.23
N GLN A 324 -54.57 91.79 3.32
CA GLN A 324 -55.31 92.05 4.55
C GLN A 324 -56.07 93.36 4.37
N THR A 325 -57.38 93.33 4.58
CA THR A 325 -58.25 94.50 4.56
C THR A 325 -58.83 94.70 5.94
N GLU A 326 -58.58 95.85 6.55
CA GLU A 326 -59.17 96.24 7.83
C GLU A 326 -59.97 97.53 7.68
N ASN A 327 -61.03 97.68 8.47
CA ASN A 327 -61.84 98.89 8.48
C ASN A 327 -61.08 100.03 9.17
N CYS A 328 -61.26 101.25 8.67
CA CYS A 328 -60.82 102.45 9.38
C CYS A 328 -61.43 102.47 10.79
N ILE A 329 -60.59 102.60 11.80
CA ILE A 329 -61.00 102.66 13.22
C ILE A 329 -61.15 104.10 13.71
N ASP A 330 -60.90 105.09 12.83
CA ASP A 330 -61.16 106.49 13.12
C ASP A 330 -62.68 106.74 13.21
N ALA A 331 -63.09 107.63 14.11
CA ALA A 331 -64.50 107.93 14.35
C ALA A 331 -65.16 108.76 13.22
N ASN A 332 -64.38 109.23 12.24
CA ASN A 332 -64.78 110.28 11.30
C ASN A 332 -64.83 109.79 9.84
N LYS A 333 -64.42 108.55 9.57
CA LYS A 333 -64.23 107.90 8.27
C LYS A 333 -63.48 108.79 7.26
N ASP A 334 -62.45 109.50 7.68
CA ASP A 334 -61.70 110.46 6.84
C ASP A 334 -60.46 109.87 6.13
N HIS A 335 -60.35 108.54 6.12
CA HIS A 335 -59.43 107.75 5.27
C HIS A 335 -57.93 108.06 5.45
N LYS A 336 -57.53 108.55 6.63
CA LYS A 336 -56.12 108.77 7.00
C LYS A 336 -55.72 107.82 8.13
N CYS A 337 -55.16 106.67 7.77
CA CYS A 337 -54.36 105.85 8.67
C CYS A 337 -52.87 106.04 8.36
#